data_AF-A0AA37TM28-F1
#
_entry.id   AF-A0AA37TM28-F1
#
_cell.length_a   1.000
_cell.length_b   1.000
_cell.length_c   1.000
_cell.angle_alpha   90.00
_cell.angle_beta   90.00
_cell.angle_gamma   90.00
#
_symmetry.space_group_name_H-M   'P 1'
#
loop_
_entity.id
_entity.type
_entity.pdbx_description
1 polymer ?
#
loop_
_entity_poly.entity_id
_entity_poly.type
_entity_poly.pdbx_seq_one_letter_code
_entity_poly.pdbx_strand_id
1 'polypeptide(L)'
;MSFLTRIFGAEKPTSVRVAAALADAEAELRDVPARIARARATLELVADMTDEQHAEADDELAAAMRSEARLTAQIKQLVAVREQAEKSEAAAALSARANAAQRRVDEEGPKLLADYEKHAARLAKVAAALREIAVEVDGTNYTIGAASRDDPALKRPSRVVGIGERFLTEPDAVEPDRVVEEEQWGYLDENGRWRLIGVFGERNGGRFTSIAGAQKRTKRTIIPGQTRPGRKGFSPHEGLRLPTARLGADAFWPRKQ
;
A
#
# COMPACT_ATOMS: atom_id res chain seq x y z
N MET A 1 8.80 -24.81 -52.99
CA MET A 1 8.02 -24.50 -51.76
C MET A 1 8.90 -24.71 -50.55
N SER A 2 8.86 -23.82 -49.55
CA SER A 2 9.62 -24.02 -48.31
C SER A 2 9.00 -25.12 -47.45
N PHE A 3 9.81 -25.79 -46.62
CA PHE A 3 9.35 -26.79 -45.65
C PHE A 3 8.26 -26.24 -44.72
N LEU A 4 8.43 -24.99 -44.25
CA LEU A 4 7.46 -24.32 -43.38
C LEU A 4 6.12 -24.09 -44.07
N THR A 5 6.13 -23.72 -45.36
CA THR A 5 4.90 -23.54 -46.16
C THR A 5 4.15 -24.86 -46.35
N ARG A 6 4.86 -26.00 -46.37
CA ARG A 6 4.22 -27.32 -46.45
C ARG A 6 3.49 -27.69 -45.15
N ILE A 7 4.07 -27.36 -43.99
CA ILE A 7 3.49 -27.73 -42.68
C ILE A 7 2.39 -26.75 -42.26
N PHE A 8 2.62 -25.45 -42.41
CA PHE A 8 1.72 -24.43 -41.87
C PHE A 8 0.80 -23.81 -42.93
N GLY A 9 1.03 -24.10 -44.22
CA GLY A 9 0.25 -23.52 -45.31
C GLY A 9 0.46 -22.01 -45.42
N ALA A 10 -0.64 -21.28 -45.63
CA ALA A 10 -0.66 -19.81 -45.69
C ALA A 10 -0.85 -19.14 -44.31
N GLU A 11 -1.14 -19.92 -43.26
CA GLU A 11 -1.45 -19.38 -41.94
C GLU A 11 -0.17 -19.05 -41.16
N LYS A 12 -0.26 -18.03 -40.28
CA LYS A 12 0.85 -17.68 -39.40
C LYS A 12 1.08 -18.82 -38.39
N PRO A 13 2.32 -19.35 -38.26
CA PRO A 13 2.60 -20.41 -37.29
C PRO A 13 2.40 -19.91 -35.85
N THR A 14 1.62 -20.65 -35.08
CA THR A 14 1.46 -20.43 -33.62
C THR A 14 2.45 -21.29 -32.84
N SER A 15 2.86 -20.86 -31.66
CA SER A 15 3.79 -21.59 -30.77
C SER A 15 3.39 -23.07 -30.57
N VAL A 16 2.11 -23.34 -30.34
CA VAL A 16 1.55 -24.69 -30.13
C VAL A 16 1.69 -25.57 -31.38
N ARG A 17 1.30 -25.06 -32.56
CA ARG A 17 1.42 -25.82 -33.82
C ARG A 17 2.87 -26.13 -34.17
N VAL A 18 3.79 -25.19 -33.92
CA VAL A 18 5.22 -25.41 -34.16
C VAL A 18 5.78 -26.44 -33.17
N ALA A 19 5.34 -26.43 -31.91
CA ALA A 19 5.74 -27.44 -30.93
C ALA A 19 5.28 -28.86 -31.32
N ALA A 20 4.08 -29.01 -31.86
CA ALA A 20 3.60 -30.30 -32.38
C ALA A 20 4.47 -30.80 -33.55
N ALA A 21 4.71 -29.94 -34.56
CA ALA A 21 5.55 -30.29 -35.70
C ALA A 21 7.02 -30.61 -35.30
N LEU A 22 7.52 -29.96 -34.24
CA LEU A 22 8.83 -30.24 -33.68
C LEU A 22 8.86 -31.64 -33.03
N ALA A 23 7.84 -31.99 -32.25
CA ALA A 23 7.74 -33.31 -31.63
C ALA A 23 7.67 -34.44 -32.67
N ASP A 24 6.94 -34.24 -33.77
CA ASP A 24 6.88 -35.20 -34.87
C ASP A 24 8.25 -35.39 -35.54
N ALA A 25 8.95 -34.28 -35.84
CA ALA A 25 10.29 -34.33 -36.46
C ALA A 25 11.34 -34.95 -35.52
N GLU A 26 11.26 -34.70 -34.22
CA GLU A 26 12.13 -35.31 -33.21
C GLU A 26 11.86 -36.81 -33.05
N ALA A 27 10.59 -37.23 -33.13
CA ALA A 27 10.22 -38.64 -33.12
C ALA A 27 10.77 -39.36 -34.35
N GLU A 28 10.62 -38.78 -35.54
CA GLU A 28 11.20 -39.34 -36.77
C GLU A 28 12.74 -39.43 -36.69
N LEU A 29 13.41 -38.41 -36.16
CA LEU A 29 14.87 -38.39 -36.03
C LEU A 29 15.36 -39.47 -35.05
N ARG A 30 14.60 -39.79 -34.00
CA ARG A 30 14.95 -40.82 -33.01
C ARG A 30 15.11 -42.21 -33.62
N ASP A 31 14.37 -42.52 -34.69
CA ASP A 31 14.41 -43.82 -35.35
C ASP A 31 15.54 -43.95 -36.40
N VAL A 32 16.09 -42.83 -36.87
CA VAL A 32 17.12 -42.81 -37.93
C VAL A 32 18.43 -43.50 -37.51
N PRO A 33 18.98 -43.31 -36.29
CA PRO A 33 20.19 -44.00 -35.85
C PRO A 33 20.06 -45.53 -35.92
N ALA A 34 18.89 -46.08 -35.59
CA ALA A 34 18.66 -47.52 -35.68
C ALA A 34 18.68 -48.01 -37.14
N ARG A 35 18.15 -47.22 -38.07
CA ARG A 35 18.21 -47.51 -39.51
C ARG A 35 19.64 -47.45 -40.05
N ILE A 36 20.40 -46.43 -39.67
CA ILE A 36 21.83 -46.30 -40.02
C ILE A 36 22.62 -47.50 -39.47
N ALA A 37 22.39 -47.89 -38.22
CA ALA A 37 23.07 -49.02 -37.60
C ALA A 37 22.73 -50.35 -38.30
N ARG A 38 21.46 -50.57 -38.68
CA ARG A 38 21.05 -51.76 -39.44
C ARG A 38 21.70 -51.81 -40.83
N ALA A 39 21.66 -50.70 -41.58
CA ALA A 39 22.29 -50.64 -42.91
C ALA A 39 23.80 -50.89 -42.84
N ARG A 40 24.50 -50.35 -41.83
CA ARG A 40 25.91 -50.64 -41.58
C ARG A 40 26.18 -52.10 -41.24
N ALA A 41 25.37 -52.70 -40.37
CA ALA A 41 25.52 -54.11 -40.01
C ALA A 41 25.29 -55.03 -41.22
N THR A 42 24.37 -54.68 -42.13
CA THR A 42 24.19 -55.39 -43.40
C THR A 42 25.43 -55.29 -44.27
N LEU A 43 26.00 -54.09 -44.42
CA LEU A 43 27.24 -53.87 -45.18
C LEU A 43 28.46 -54.58 -44.57
N GLU A 44 28.46 -54.92 -43.28
CA GLU A 44 29.55 -55.70 -42.66
C GLU A 44 29.51 -57.20 -43.03
N LEU A 45 28.38 -57.72 -43.53
CA LEU A 45 28.19 -59.12 -43.94
C LEU A 45 28.62 -59.39 -45.40
N VAL A 46 29.65 -58.68 -45.89
CA VAL A 46 30.10 -58.67 -47.30
C VAL A 46 30.36 -60.06 -47.88
N ALA A 47 30.83 -61.02 -47.07
CA ALA A 47 31.20 -62.35 -47.53
C ALA A 47 30.02 -63.19 -48.08
N ASP A 48 28.79 -62.85 -47.68
CA ASP A 48 27.56 -63.59 -48.04
C ASP A 48 26.65 -62.81 -49.01
N MET A 49 27.10 -61.65 -49.50
CA MET A 49 26.29 -60.74 -50.32
C MET A 49 26.68 -60.79 -51.80
N THR A 50 25.68 -60.68 -52.66
CA THR A 50 25.87 -60.36 -54.08
C THR A 50 26.16 -58.88 -54.27
N ASP A 51 26.80 -58.50 -55.37
CA ASP A 51 27.10 -57.08 -55.69
C ASP A 51 25.84 -56.21 -55.69
N GLU A 52 24.70 -56.76 -56.14
CA GLU A 52 23.40 -56.07 -56.12
C GLU A 52 22.93 -55.77 -54.70
N GLN A 53 23.05 -56.74 -53.78
CA GLN A 53 22.69 -56.55 -52.37
C GLN A 53 23.61 -55.55 -51.67
N HIS A 54 24.89 -55.51 -52.03
CA HIS A 54 25.83 -54.53 -51.48
C HIS A 54 25.44 -53.11 -51.93
N ALA A 55 25.11 -52.93 -53.21
CA ALA A 55 24.66 -51.66 -53.74
C ALA A 55 23.35 -51.18 -53.08
N GLU A 56 22.39 -52.07 -52.85
CA GLU A 56 21.14 -51.74 -52.15
C GLU A 56 21.39 -51.27 -50.70
N ALA A 57 22.30 -51.93 -49.98
CA ALA A 57 22.63 -51.57 -48.60
C ALA A 57 23.38 -50.23 -48.51
N ASP A 58 24.27 -49.93 -49.46
CA ASP A 58 24.92 -48.63 -49.59
C ASP A 58 23.91 -47.51 -49.87
N ASP A 59 22.95 -47.76 -50.77
CA ASP A 59 21.88 -46.83 -51.09
C ASP A 59 20.97 -46.57 -49.88
N GLU A 60 20.64 -47.60 -49.09
CA GLU A 60 19.86 -47.46 -47.86
C GLU A 60 20.62 -46.63 -46.81
N LEU A 61 21.92 -46.88 -46.62
CA LEU A 61 22.77 -46.10 -45.72
C LEU A 61 22.81 -44.62 -46.15
N ALA A 62 23.05 -44.36 -47.43
CA ALA A 62 23.08 -43.01 -47.99
C ALA A 62 21.71 -42.32 -47.85
N ALA A 63 20.60 -43.04 -48.04
CA ALA A 63 19.26 -42.53 -47.81
C ALA A 63 19.00 -42.19 -46.33
N ALA A 64 19.42 -43.04 -45.41
CA ALA A 64 19.27 -42.83 -43.98
C ALA A 64 20.08 -41.61 -43.49
N MET A 65 21.34 -41.48 -43.90
CA MET A 65 22.17 -40.31 -43.58
C MET A 65 21.60 -38.99 -44.16
N ARG A 66 21.08 -39.02 -45.40
CA ARG A 66 20.38 -37.85 -45.97
C ARG A 66 19.12 -37.49 -45.19
N SER A 67 18.39 -38.49 -44.69
CA SER A 67 17.21 -38.26 -43.86
C SER A 67 17.57 -37.63 -42.50
N GLU A 68 18.66 -38.06 -41.87
CA GLU A 68 19.18 -37.48 -40.62
C GLU A 68 19.53 -36.00 -40.80
N ALA A 69 20.31 -35.68 -41.83
CA ALA A 69 20.73 -34.31 -42.13
C ALA A 69 19.51 -33.40 -42.40
N ARG A 70 18.53 -33.92 -43.16
CA ARG A 70 17.28 -33.19 -43.44
C ARG A 70 16.46 -32.93 -42.19
N LEU A 71 16.23 -33.95 -41.36
CA LEU A 71 15.43 -33.83 -40.13
C LEU A 71 16.12 -32.88 -39.13
N THR A 72 17.44 -32.98 -38.98
CA THR A 72 18.23 -32.07 -38.14
C THR A 72 18.09 -30.62 -38.61
N ALA A 73 18.17 -30.37 -39.92
CA ALA A 73 17.97 -29.03 -40.48
C ALA A 73 16.52 -28.52 -40.27
N GLN A 74 15.52 -29.39 -40.41
CA GLN A 74 14.11 -29.07 -40.17
C GLN A 74 13.84 -28.73 -38.70
N ILE A 75 14.34 -29.53 -37.76
CA ILE A 75 14.25 -29.26 -36.31
C ILE A 75 14.85 -27.89 -35.99
N LYS A 76 16.04 -27.59 -36.50
CA LYS A 76 16.68 -26.27 -36.30
C LYS A 76 15.80 -25.12 -36.81
N GLN A 77 15.16 -25.30 -37.96
CA GLN A 77 14.23 -24.30 -38.50
C GLN A 77 12.97 -24.16 -37.62
N LEU A 78 12.38 -25.27 -37.17
CA LEU A 78 11.18 -25.26 -36.31
C LEU A 78 11.46 -24.60 -34.96
N VAL A 79 12.62 -24.83 -34.35
CA VAL A 79 13.04 -24.16 -33.11
C VAL A 79 13.06 -22.64 -33.30
N ALA A 80 13.69 -22.14 -34.37
CA ALA A 80 13.75 -20.71 -34.64
C ALA A 80 12.36 -20.10 -34.90
N VAL A 81 11.49 -20.81 -35.62
CA VAL A 81 10.11 -20.39 -35.88
C VAL A 81 9.28 -20.35 -34.60
N ARG A 82 9.48 -21.33 -33.70
CA ARG A 82 8.81 -21.40 -32.41
C ARG A 82 9.15 -20.20 -31.54
N GLU A 83 10.43 -19.87 -31.38
CA GLU A 83 10.86 -18.70 -30.61
C GLU A 83 10.25 -17.41 -31.15
N GLN A 84 10.19 -17.27 -32.48
CA GLN A 84 9.59 -16.09 -33.10
C GLN A 84 8.07 -16.05 -32.92
N ALA A 85 7.39 -17.19 -33.00
CA ALA A 85 5.96 -17.30 -32.74
C ALA A 85 5.64 -16.89 -31.29
N GLU A 86 6.35 -17.46 -30.30
CA GLU A 86 6.20 -17.15 -28.88
C GLU A 86 6.43 -15.65 -28.59
N LYS A 87 7.49 -15.05 -29.13
CA LYS A 87 7.74 -13.59 -29.01
C LYS A 87 6.59 -12.77 -29.59
N SER A 88 6.08 -13.16 -30.76
CA SER A 88 5.02 -12.42 -31.43
C SER A 88 3.66 -12.55 -30.71
N GLU A 89 3.37 -13.72 -30.14
CA GLU A 89 2.17 -13.97 -29.34
C GLU A 89 2.22 -13.19 -28.02
N ALA A 90 3.38 -13.18 -27.34
CA ALA A 90 3.58 -12.38 -26.13
C ALA A 90 3.42 -10.87 -26.40
N ALA A 91 3.98 -10.37 -27.50
CA ALA A 91 3.83 -8.97 -27.90
C ALA A 91 2.36 -8.62 -28.21
N ALA A 92 1.64 -9.50 -28.92
CA ALA A 92 0.22 -9.31 -29.22
C ALA A 92 -0.63 -9.29 -27.94
N ALA A 93 -0.36 -10.19 -26.99
CA ALA A 93 -1.05 -10.24 -25.70
C ALA A 93 -0.79 -8.96 -24.88
N LEU A 94 0.45 -8.46 -24.87
CA LEU A 94 0.79 -7.22 -24.17
C LEU A 94 0.10 -6.01 -24.81
N SER A 95 0.09 -5.93 -26.15
CA SER A 95 -0.61 -4.87 -26.88
C SER A 95 -2.12 -4.89 -26.62
N ALA A 96 -2.75 -6.08 -26.60
CA ALA A 96 -4.16 -6.23 -26.27
C ALA A 96 -4.47 -5.72 -24.85
N ARG A 97 -3.62 -6.04 -23.86
CA ARG A 97 -3.76 -5.54 -22.48
C ARG A 97 -3.60 -4.03 -22.39
N ALA A 98 -2.61 -3.47 -23.09
CA ALA A 98 -2.40 -2.02 -23.13
C ALA A 98 -3.62 -1.30 -23.73
N ASN A 99 -4.16 -1.81 -24.83
CA ASN A 99 -5.36 -1.25 -25.47
C ASN A 99 -6.60 -1.36 -24.56
N ALA A 100 -6.76 -2.48 -23.85
CA ALA A 100 -7.86 -2.64 -22.89
C ALA A 100 -7.73 -1.66 -21.71
N ALA A 101 -6.52 -1.47 -21.18
CA ALA A 101 -6.26 -0.50 -20.12
C ALA A 101 -6.54 0.94 -20.60
N GLN A 102 -6.09 1.29 -21.81
CA GLN A 102 -6.33 2.61 -22.39
C GLN A 102 -7.82 2.88 -22.56
N ARG A 103 -8.60 1.91 -23.06
CA ARG A 103 -10.06 2.05 -23.17
C ARG A 103 -10.72 2.32 -21.82
N ARG A 104 -10.29 1.65 -20.75
CA ARG A 104 -10.81 1.92 -19.40
C ARG A 104 -10.46 3.33 -18.93
N VAL A 105 -9.24 3.80 -19.20
CA VAL A 105 -8.85 5.19 -18.91
C VAL A 105 -9.74 6.17 -19.67
N ASP A 106 -10.00 5.92 -20.95
CA ASP A 106 -10.78 6.82 -21.81
C ASP A 106 -12.28 6.79 -21.48
N GLU A 107 -12.84 5.63 -21.09
CA GLU A 107 -14.28 5.44 -20.85
C GLU A 107 -14.70 5.61 -19.39
N GLU A 108 -13.94 5.04 -18.44
CA GLU A 108 -14.25 5.09 -17.00
C GLU A 108 -13.64 6.34 -16.34
N GLY A 109 -12.44 6.74 -16.77
CA GLY A 109 -11.71 7.87 -16.19
C GLY A 109 -12.52 9.17 -16.15
N PRO A 110 -13.10 9.65 -17.26
CA PRO A 110 -13.90 10.87 -17.27
C PRO A 110 -15.14 10.79 -16.38
N LYS A 111 -15.78 9.62 -16.25
CA LYS A 111 -16.96 9.43 -15.40
C LYS A 111 -16.59 9.55 -13.92
N LEU A 112 -15.55 8.85 -13.49
CA LEU A 112 -15.04 8.92 -12.13
C LEU A 112 -14.56 10.32 -11.76
N LEU A 113 -13.92 11.03 -12.70
CA LEU A 113 -13.51 12.41 -12.50
C LEU A 113 -14.72 13.35 -12.37
N ALA A 114 -15.75 13.20 -13.20
CA ALA A 114 -16.97 13.99 -13.09
C ALA A 114 -17.71 13.76 -11.77
N ASP A 115 -17.81 12.51 -11.32
CA ASP A 115 -18.40 12.16 -10.02
C ASP A 115 -17.59 12.76 -8.87
N TYR A 116 -16.26 12.66 -8.95
CA TYR A 116 -15.36 13.29 -8.00
C TYR A 116 -15.58 14.81 -7.93
N GLU A 117 -15.62 15.51 -9.07
CA GLU A 117 -15.84 16.97 -9.13
C GLU A 117 -17.18 17.36 -8.51
N LYS A 118 -18.24 16.60 -8.77
CA LYS A 118 -19.56 16.79 -8.14
C LYS A 118 -19.49 16.68 -6.62
N HIS A 119 -18.80 15.66 -6.10
CA HIS A 119 -18.64 15.47 -4.66
C HIS A 119 -17.74 16.55 -4.04
N ALA A 120 -16.67 16.93 -4.71
CA ALA A 120 -15.76 17.97 -4.27
C ALA A 120 -16.46 19.33 -4.20
N ALA A 121 -17.28 19.68 -5.20
CA ALA A 121 -18.11 20.90 -5.17
C ALA A 121 -19.11 20.90 -4.01
N ARG A 122 -19.71 19.75 -3.69
CA ARG A 122 -20.59 19.62 -2.51
C ARG A 122 -19.81 19.83 -1.20
N LEU A 123 -18.64 19.24 -1.07
CA LEU A 123 -17.77 19.42 0.11
C LEU A 123 -17.31 20.87 0.26
N ALA A 124 -17.00 21.56 -0.85
CA ALA A 124 -16.67 22.97 -0.85
C ALA A 124 -17.80 23.85 -0.31
N LYS A 125 -19.05 23.60 -0.72
CA LYS A 125 -20.21 24.32 -0.18
C LYS A 125 -20.37 24.10 1.33
N VAL A 126 -20.21 22.87 1.80
CA VAL A 126 -20.28 22.55 3.24
C VAL A 126 -19.17 23.24 4.02
N ALA A 127 -17.94 23.20 3.51
CA ALA A 127 -16.80 23.85 4.15
C ALA A 127 -16.94 25.38 4.20
N ALA A 128 -17.47 25.99 3.14
CA ALA A 128 -17.79 27.42 3.11
C ALA A 128 -18.82 27.80 4.17
N ALA A 129 -19.94 27.06 4.26
CA ALA A 129 -20.97 27.29 5.28
C ALA A 129 -20.43 27.12 6.71
N LEU A 130 -19.60 26.10 6.96
CA LEU A 130 -18.96 25.91 8.26
C LEU A 130 -17.99 27.05 8.61
N ARG A 131 -17.31 27.62 7.61
CA ARG A 131 -16.43 28.77 7.80
C ARG A 131 -17.23 30.04 8.11
N GLU A 132 -18.34 30.27 7.42
CA GLU A 132 -19.24 31.40 7.72
C GLU A 132 -19.75 31.33 9.16
N ILE A 133 -20.19 30.15 9.62
CA ILE A 133 -20.60 29.93 11.01
C ILE A 133 -19.45 30.21 11.98
N ALA A 134 -18.23 29.75 11.67
CA ALA A 134 -17.07 30.00 12.52
C ALA A 134 -16.75 31.50 12.64
N VAL A 135 -16.78 32.24 11.52
CA VAL A 135 -16.59 33.69 11.50
C VAL A 135 -17.67 34.41 12.33
N GLU A 136 -18.93 33.98 12.21
CA GLU A 136 -20.04 34.55 12.99
C GLU A 136 -19.87 34.29 14.50
N VAL A 137 -19.51 33.06 14.88
CA VAL A 137 -19.26 32.68 16.28
C VAL A 137 -18.09 33.47 16.86
N ASP A 138 -16.98 33.59 16.13
CA ASP A 138 -15.81 34.34 16.56
C ASP A 138 -16.12 35.83 16.71
N GLY A 139 -16.85 36.42 15.75
CA GLY A 139 -17.32 37.79 15.82
C GLY A 139 -18.22 38.04 17.03
N THR A 140 -19.17 37.14 17.28
CA THR A 140 -20.08 37.22 18.44
C THR A 140 -19.33 37.07 19.76
N ASN A 141 -18.40 36.12 19.86
CA ASN A 141 -17.59 35.94 21.05
C ASN A 141 -16.64 37.12 21.30
N TYR A 142 -16.17 37.77 20.25
CA TYR A 142 -15.42 39.01 20.35
C TYR A 142 -16.27 40.14 20.93
N THR A 143 -17.51 40.35 20.44
CA THR A 143 -18.39 41.41 20.96
C THR A 143 -18.81 41.15 22.40
N ILE A 144 -19.13 39.90 22.77
CA ILE A 144 -19.39 39.50 24.16
C ILE A 144 -18.17 39.81 25.06
N GLY A 145 -16.96 39.49 24.58
CA GLY A 145 -15.71 39.74 25.31
C GLY A 145 -15.36 41.22 25.43
N ALA A 146 -15.56 42.01 24.37
CA ALA A 146 -15.38 43.45 24.38
C ALA A 146 -16.32 44.10 25.38
N ALA A 147 -17.62 43.80 25.26
CA ALA A 147 -18.61 44.33 26.18
C ALA A 147 -18.24 43.96 27.63
N SER A 148 -17.82 42.70 27.90
CA SER A 148 -17.47 42.24 29.26
C SER A 148 -16.34 43.04 29.91
N ARG A 149 -15.43 43.58 29.11
CA ARG A 149 -14.36 44.46 29.61
C ARG A 149 -14.87 45.85 29.98
N ASP A 150 -15.87 46.34 29.25
CA ASP A 150 -16.41 47.69 29.43
C ASP A 150 -17.31 47.82 30.69
N ASP A 151 -17.99 46.76 31.11
CA ASP A 151 -18.75 46.74 32.38
C ASP A 151 -18.82 45.34 33.02
N PRO A 152 -17.94 45.04 34.01
CA PRO A 152 -17.88 43.73 34.66
C PRO A 152 -19.08 43.37 35.52
N ALA A 153 -19.93 44.33 35.92
CA ALA A 153 -21.03 44.12 36.87
C ALA A 153 -22.34 43.68 36.19
N LEU A 154 -22.44 43.83 34.86
CA LEU A 154 -23.62 43.46 34.09
C LEU A 154 -23.74 41.95 33.88
N LYS A 155 -24.94 41.38 34.12
CA LYS A 155 -25.25 39.98 33.83
C LYS A 155 -25.35 39.79 32.32
N ARG A 156 -24.34 39.13 31.74
CA ARG A 156 -24.14 39.02 30.28
C ARG A 156 -24.44 37.63 29.75
N PRO A 157 -24.76 37.51 28.44
CA PRO A 157 -24.90 36.21 27.80
C PRO A 157 -23.57 35.44 27.83
N SER A 158 -23.67 34.12 27.98
CA SER A 158 -22.55 33.20 27.88
C SER A 158 -21.94 33.21 26.48
N ARG A 159 -20.64 32.92 26.37
CA ARG A 159 -19.97 32.70 25.08
C ARG A 159 -20.69 31.65 24.25
N VAL A 160 -20.71 31.88 22.94
CA VAL A 160 -21.22 30.92 21.97
C VAL A 160 -20.17 29.81 21.79
N VAL A 161 -20.58 28.57 22.04
CA VAL A 161 -19.73 27.38 21.86
C VAL A 161 -19.62 27.07 20.37
N GLY A 162 -18.39 27.05 19.84
CA GLY A 162 -18.12 26.77 18.43
C GLY A 162 -18.38 25.31 18.04
N ILE A 163 -18.49 25.04 16.73
CA ILE A 163 -18.75 23.68 16.21
C ILE A 163 -17.67 22.68 16.67
N GLY A 164 -16.39 23.06 16.63
CA GLY A 164 -15.30 22.18 17.07
C GLY A 164 -15.28 21.87 18.58
N GLU A 165 -15.97 22.69 19.38
CA GLU A 165 -16.12 22.49 20.82
C GLU A 165 -17.37 21.67 21.17
N ARG A 166 -18.40 21.69 20.31
CA ARG A 166 -19.61 20.86 20.48
C ARG A 166 -19.39 19.40 20.09
N PHE A 167 -18.51 19.14 19.13
CA PHE A 167 -18.21 17.79 18.66
C PHE A 167 -16.80 17.39 19.09
N LEU A 168 -16.67 17.02 20.36
CA LEU A 168 -15.44 16.48 20.91
C LEU A 168 -15.19 15.07 20.33
N THR A 169 -13.94 14.79 19.97
CA THR A 169 -13.52 13.44 19.55
C THR A 169 -13.27 12.51 20.74
N GLU A 170 -13.04 13.08 21.92
CA GLU A 170 -12.85 12.36 23.17
C GLU A 170 -13.71 13.05 24.25
N PRO A 171 -14.39 12.31 25.13
CA PRO A 171 -15.15 12.93 26.22
C PRO A 171 -14.21 13.62 27.21
N ASP A 172 -14.74 14.58 27.97
CA ASP A 172 -14.01 15.19 29.08
C ASP A 172 -13.60 14.12 30.10
N ALA A 173 -12.35 14.18 30.54
CA ALA A 173 -11.85 13.30 31.58
C ALA A 173 -11.89 14.04 32.91
N VAL A 174 -12.77 13.60 33.81
CA VAL A 174 -12.80 14.08 35.19
C VAL A 174 -11.80 13.26 36.00
N GLU A 175 -10.67 13.86 36.36
CA GLU A 175 -9.77 13.22 37.33
C GLU A 175 -10.47 13.20 38.70
N PRO A 176 -10.49 12.07 39.42
CA PRO A 176 -11.07 12.03 40.76
C PRO A 176 -10.19 12.82 41.73
N ASP A 177 -10.80 13.31 42.81
CA ASP A 177 -10.07 13.90 43.93
C ASP A 177 -9.01 12.91 44.42
N ARG A 178 -7.76 13.39 44.51
CA ARG A 178 -6.66 12.58 45.03
C ARG A 178 -6.34 13.00 46.44
N VAL A 179 -6.24 12.00 47.31
CA VAL A 179 -5.79 12.18 48.68
C VAL A 179 -4.29 11.98 48.70
N VAL A 180 -3.54 13.03 49.04
CA VAL A 180 -2.11 12.95 49.27
C VAL A 180 -1.89 12.98 50.78
N GLU A 181 -1.34 11.87 51.30
CA GLU A 181 -0.93 11.77 52.69
C GLU A 181 0.57 12.03 52.76
N GLU A 182 0.94 13.18 53.34
CA GLU A 182 2.32 13.54 53.56
C GLU A 182 2.68 13.32 55.03
N GLU A 183 3.70 12.53 55.27
CA GLU A 183 4.26 12.36 56.60
C GLU A 183 5.14 13.56 56.94
N GLN A 184 4.67 14.37 57.88
CA GLN A 184 5.34 15.58 58.34
C GLN A 184 5.82 15.39 59.77
N TRP A 185 7.10 15.66 60.00
CA TRP A 185 7.67 15.66 61.32
C TRP A 185 7.73 17.08 61.86
N GLY A 186 7.41 17.22 63.13
CA GLY A 186 7.40 18.51 63.79
C GLY A 186 7.35 18.36 65.29
N TYR A 187 7.36 19.47 66.00
CA TYR A 187 7.19 19.51 67.44
C TYR A 187 6.19 20.62 67.79
N LEU A 188 5.63 20.55 68.99
CA LEU A 188 4.86 21.64 69.55
C LEU A 188 5.84 22.61 70.21
N ASP A 189 5.82 23.86 69.78
CA ASP A 189 6.56 24.90 70.49
C ASP A 189 5.93 25.19 71.87
N GLU A 190 6.60 26.02 72.68
CA GLU A 190 6.15 26.38 74.03
C GLU A 190 4.76 27.04 74.04
N ASN A 191 4.27 27.52 72.90
CA ASN A 191 2.94 28.11 72.71
C ASN A 191 1.91 27.11 72.15
N GLY A 192 2.25 25.83 72.09
CA GLY A 192 1.38 24.77 71.57
C GLY A 192 1.17 24.83 70.05
N ARG A 193 2.00 25.57 69.30
CA ARG A 193 1.90 25.62 67.83
C ARG A 193 2.78 24.55 67.21
N TRP A 194 2.24 23.88 66.21
CA TRP A 194 2.99 22.86 65.45
C TRP A 194 4.03 23.53 64.54
N ARG A 195 5.30 23.17 64.72
CA ARG A 195 6.41 23.63 63.89
C ARG A 195 7.02 22.46 63.14
N LEU A 196 7.11 22.59 61.82
CA LEU A 196 7.71 21.59 60.94
C LEU A 196 9.23 21.58 61.10
N ILE A 197 9.80 20.38 61.11
CA ILE A 197 11.25 20.16 61.09
C ILE A 197 11.64 19.74 59.67
N GLY A 198 12.69 20.33 59.11
CA GLY A 198 13.18 20.00 57.76
C GLY A 198 14.43 19.12 57.73
N VAL A 199 15.07 18.87 58.88
CA VAL A 199 16.38 18.20 58.95
C VAL A 199 16.29 16.93 59.79
N PHE A 200 16.68 15.80 59.21
CA PHE A 200 16.66 14.47 59.82
C PHE A 200 17.99 13.76 59.60
N GLY A 201 18.37 12.92 60.55
CA GLY A 201 19.37 11.88 60.32
C GLY A 201 18.68 10.60 59.84
N GLU A 202 19.36 9.80 59.01
CA GLU A 202 18.92 8.46 58.66
C GLU A 202 19.87 7.44 59.30
N ARG A 203 19.31 6.47 60.04
CA ARG A 203 20.07 5.36 60.65
C ARG A 203 19.25 4.09 60.57
N ASN A 204 19.86 3.01 60.08
CA ASN A 204 19.23 1.70 59.88
C ASN A 204 17.92 1.77 59.08
N GLY A 205 17.85 2.61 58.04
CA GLY A 205 16.67 2.76 57.19
C GLY A 205 15.51 3.56 57.81
N GLY A 206 15.66 4.05 59.04
CA GLY A 206 14.70 4.93 59.71
C GLY A 206 15.17 6.38 59.75
N ARG A 207 14.26 7.32 59.49
CA ARG A 207 14.48 8.75 59.75
C ARG A 207 14.28 9.03 61.24
N PHE A 208 15.26 9.67 61.86
CA PHE A 208 15.17 10.13 63.24
C PHE A 208 15.55 11.61 63.31
N THR A 209 15.00 12.30 64.31
CA THR A 209 15.30 13.70 64.58
C THR A 209 15.95 13.83 65.94
N SER A 210 16.92 14.72 66.05
CA SER A 210 17.60 15.04 67.31
C SER A 210 16.81 16.01 68.19
N ILE A 211 15.65 16.50 67.73
CA ILE A 211 14.81 17.43 68.48
C ILE A 211 13.91 16.62 69.45
N ALA A 212 14.13 16.83 70.75
CA ALA A 212 13.33 16.21 71.80
C ALA A 212 11.85 16.64 71.69
N GLY A 213 10.93 15.67 71.77
CA GLY A 213 9.48 15.92 71.65
C GLY A 213 8.94 15.99 70.22
N ALA A 214 9.76 15.74 69.21
CA ALA A 214 9.29 15.66 67.84
C ALA A 214 8.36 14.45 67.62
N GLN A 215 7.26 14.69 66.92
CA GLN A 215 6.25 13.69 66.58
C GLN A 215 6.14 13.61 65.05
N LYS A 216 5.77 12.42 64.58
CA LYS A 216 5.37 12.21 63.18
C LYS A 216 3.87 12.42 63.08
N ARG A 217 3.41 13.29 62.18
CA ARG A 217 2.00 13.49 61.88
C ARG A 217 1.75 13.29 60.40
N THR A 218 0.71 12.55 60.06
CA THR A 218 0.27 12.42 58.67
C THR A 218 -0.67 13.56 58.35
N LYS A 219 -0.26 14.44 57.42
CA LYS A 219 -1.12 15.48 56.88
C LYS A 219 -1.84 14.91 55.67
N ARG A 220 -3.16 14.74 55.79
CA ARG A 220 -4.01 14.36 54.68
C ARG A 220 -4.47 15.62 53.94
N THR A 221 -4.03 15.79 52.70
CA THR A 221 -4.45 16.88 51.83
C THR A 221 -5.30 16.32 50.70
N ILE A 222 -6.52 16.83 50.54
CA ILE A 222 -7.38 16.49 49.41
C ILE A 222 -7.07 17.48 48.30
N ILE A 223 -6.54 16.98 47.20
CA ILE A 223 -6.34 17.77 45.98
C ILE A 223 -7.58 17.53 45.12
N PRO A 224 -8.41 18.58 44.88
CA PRO A 224 -9.59 18.43 44.06
C PRO A 224 -9.19 18.03 42.64
N GLY A 225 -9.94 17.09 42.09
CA GLY A 225 -9.81 16.64 40.73
C GLY A 225 -10.00 17.78 39.74
N GLN A 226 -9.24 17.76 38.64
CA GLN A 226 -9.43 18.71 37.54
C GLN A 226 -10.14 18.01 36.40
N THR A 227 -11.09 18.70 35.77
CA THR A 227 -11.66 18.23 34.50
C THR A 227 -10.71 18.62 33.39
N ARG A 228 -10.13 17.62 32.73
CA ARG A 228 -9.35 17.85 31.51
C ARG A 228 -10.34 17.90 30.35
N PRO A 229 -10.38 19.01 29.60
CA PRO A 229 -11.23 19.10 28.43
C PRO A 229 -10.81 18.03 27.42
N GLY A 230 -11.80 17.33 26.87
CA GLY A 230 -11.62 16.35 25.83
C GLY A 230 -10.96 16.95 24.59
N ARG A 231 -10.37 16.09 23.76
CA ARG A 231 -9.71 16.55 22.54
C ARG A 231 -10.75 17.13 21.59
N LYS A 232 -10.61 18.44 21.28
CA LYS A 232 -11.39 19.11 20.25
C LYS A 232 -11.10 18.45 18.90
N GLY A 233 -12.16 18.15 18.14
CA GLY A 233 -11.99 17.73 16.75
C GLY A 233 -11.38 18.86 15.93
N PHE A 234 -10.61 18.53 14.89
CA PHE A 234 -10.26 19.52 13.88
C PHE A 234 -11.54 20.08 13.27
N SER A 235 -11.61 21.40 13.13
CA SER A 235 -12.74 22.00 12.46
C SER A 235 -12.78 21.46 11.02
N PRO A 236 -13.93 20.99 10.48
CA PRO A 236 -13.95 20.29 9.19
C PRO A 236 -13.51 21.16 8.00
N HIS A 237 -13.43 22.49 8.18
CA HIS A 237 -12.90 23.40 7.16
C HIS A 237 -11.39 23.66 7.30
N GLU A 238 -10.77 23.29 8.43
CA GLU A 238 -9.34 23.46 8.69
C GLU A 238 -8.56 22.25 8.16
N GLY A 239 -7.60 22.51 7.27
CA GLY A 239 -6.69 21.47 6.78
C GLY A 239 -7.21 20.58 5.65
N LEU A 240 -8.46 20.75 5.19
CA LEU A 240 -8.99 20.02 4.04
C LEU A 240 -8.20 20.40 2.76
N ARG A 241 -7.40 19.46 2.26
CA ARG A 241 -6.71 19.57 0.96
C ARG A 241 -7.33 18.56 0.02
N LEU A 242 -8.25 19.00 -0.83
CA LEU A 242 -8.71 18.18 -1.95
C LEU A 242 -7.76 18.36 -3.14
N PRO A 243 -7.53 17.30 -3.93
CA PRO A 243 -6.84 17.39 -5.21
C PRO A 243 -7.36 18.57 -6.05
N THR A 244 -6.46 19.18 -6.82
CA THR A 244 -6.83 20.24 -7.76
C THR A 244 -7.84 19.73 -8.78
N ALA A 245 -8.77 20.59 -9.18
CA ALA A 245 -9.70 20.31 -10.28
C ALA A 245 -8.95 19.94 -11.57
N ARG A 246 -9.64 19.30 -12.52
CA ARG A 246 -9.12 19.03 -13.85
C ARG A 246 -8.60 20.33 -14.49
N LEU A 247 -7.57 20.22 -15.33
CA LEU A 247 -7.03 21.35 -16.07
C LEU A 247 -8.14 21.98 -16.94
N GLY A 248 -8.51 23.24 -16.65
CA GLY A 248 -9.58 23.98 -17.31
C GLY A 248 -10.95 23.95 -16.61
N ALA A 249 -11.13 23.18 -15.53
CA ALA A 249 -12.35 23.23 -14.72
C ALA A 249 -12.31 24.39 -13.71
N ASP A 250 -13.48 24.88 -13.32
CA ASP A 250 -13.61 25.92 -12.29
C ASP A 250 -13.00 25.45 -10.98
N ALA A 251 -12.12 26.26 -10.41
CA ALA A 251 -11.53 25.99 -9.11
C ALA A 251 -12.62 26.13 -8.04
N PHE A 252 -13.16 25.01 -7.57
CA PHE A 252 -14.12 24.99 -6.46
C PHE A 252 -13.46 25.12 -5.08
N TRP A 253 -12.12 25.26 -5.02
CA TRP A 253 -11.40 25.48 -3.76
C TRP A 253 -10.54 26.75 -3.86
N PRO A 254 -10.45 27.56 -2.79
CA PRO A 254 -9.51 28.67 -2.75
C PRO A 254 -8.10 28.12 -2.94
N ARG A 255 -7.44 28.52 -4.02
CA ARG A 255 -5.99 28.37 -4.14
C ARG A 255 -5.41 29.14 -2.95
N LYS A 256 -4.59 28.49 -2.13
CA LYS A 256 -3.80 29.21 -1.13
C LYS A 256 -3.08 30.34 -1.88
N GLN A 257 -3.46 31.57 -1.60
CA GLN A 257 -2.62 32.74 -1.84
C GLN A 257 -1.49 32.71 -0.80
#